data_AF-A0AAW1T0Z6-F1
#
_entry.id   AF-A0AAW1T0Z6-F1
#
_cell.length_a   1.000
_cell.length_b   1.000
_cell.length_c   1.000
_cell.angle_alpha   90.00
_cell.angle_beta   90.00
_cell.angle_gamma   90.00
#
_symmetry.space_group_name_H-M   'P 1'
#
loop_
_entity.id
_entity.type
_entity.pdbx_description
1 polymer ?
#
loop_
_entity_poly.entity_id
_entity_poly.type
_entity_poly.pdbx_seq_one_letter_code
_entity_poly.pdbx_strand_id
1 'polypeptide(L)'
;MSVHELVEDFCRSLRRRHVEGSLATGKRTAEVLRILITSQRHADAQSLLDDVRRVGVKIQSAKPLELAIGNMVRRVLHMIREVVQQVVQEAESRPVSEGQKEQ
;
A
#
# COMPACT_ATOMS: atom_id res chain seq x y z
N MET A 1 -0.70 19.07 2.53
CA MET A 1 -1.23 18.40 1.33
C MET A 1 -1.86 17.11 1.76
N SER A 2 -3.14 16.91 1.47
CA SER A 2 -3.86 15.67 1.76
C SER A 2 -3.42 14.55 0.81
N VAL A 3 -3.64 13.30 1.21
CA VAL A 3 -3.38 12.12 0.35
C VAL A 3 -4.18 12.21 -0.95
N HIS A 4 -5.42 12.72 -0.89
CA HIS A 4 -6.27 12.88 -2.05
C HIS A 4 -5.67 13.87 -3.08
N GLU A 5 -5.21 15.04 -2.62
CA GLU A 5 -4.55 16.04 -3.46
C GLU A 5 -3.29 15.46 -4.13
N LEU A 6 -2.47 14.74 -3.36
CA LEU A 6 -1.26 14.11 -3.86
C LEU A 6 -1.55 13.13 -5.01
N VAL A 7 -2.59 12.30 -4.86
CA VAL A 7 -3.02 11.35 -5.89
C VAL A 7 -3.52 12.07 -7.14
N GLU A 8 -4.33 13.12 -6.98
CA GLU A 8 -4.83 13.91 -8.11
C GLU A 8 -3.69 14.61 -8.88
N ASP A 9 -2.73 15.19 -8.18
CA ASP A 9 -1.60 15.86 -8.80
C ASP A 9 -0.69 14.87 -9.52
N PHE A 10 -0.52 13.66 -8.97
CA PHE A 10 0.20 12.61 -9.68
C PHE A 10 -0.56 12.16 -10.95
N CYS A 11 -1.88 11.96 -10.86
CA CYS A 11 -2.70 11.63 -12.03
C CYS A 11 -2.67 12.72 -13.10
N ARG A 12 -2.66 14.01 -12.71
CA ARG A 12 -2.48 15.13 -13.64
C ARG A 12 -1.10 15.09 -14.30
N SER A 13 -0.05 14.81 -13.53
CA SER A 13 1.33 14.72 -14.03
C SER A 13 1.52 13.57 -15.02
N LEU A 14 0.88 12.41 -14.77
CA LEU A 14 0.87 11.27 -15.68
C LEU A 14 0.17 11.59 -17.00
N ARG A 15 -1.03 12.20 -16.94
CA ARG A 15 -1.80 12.59 -18.14
C ARG A 15 -1.08 13.64 -18.99
N ARG A 16 -0.35 14.55 -18.36
CA ARG A 16 0.44 15.59 -19.02
C ARG A 16 1.84 15.14 -19.45
N ARG A 17 2.21 13.87 -19.21
CA ARG A 17 3.54 13.32 -19.51
C ARG A 17 4.70 14.06 -18.81
N HIS A 18 4.45 14.64 -17.64
CA HIS A 18 5.52 15.25 -16.83
C HIS A 18 6.34 14.20 -16.06
N VAL A 19 5.76 13.02 -15.84
CA VAL A 19 6.44 11.87 -15.23
C VAL A 19 6.35 10.72 -16.21
N GLU A 20 7.51 10.27 -16.69
CA GLU A 20 7.61 9.20 -17.69
C GLU A 20 8.73 8.22 -17.35
N GLY A 21 8.63 7.02 -17.92
CA GLY A 21 9.55 5.93 -17.67
C GLY A 21 9.19 5.14 -16.42
N SER A 22 9.55 3.86 -16.46
CA SER A 22 9.21 2.89 -15.42
C SER A 22 9.82 3.25 -14.06
N LEU A 23 11.06 3.74 -14.05
CA LEU A 23 11.76 4.13 -12.81
C LEU A 23 11.10 5.32 -12.12
N ALA A 24 10.90 6.43 -12.85
CA ALA A 24 10.33 7.65 -12.26
C ALA A 24 8.88 7.40 -11.82
N THR A 25 8.09 6.72 -12.65
CA THR A 25 6.71 6.39 -12.34
C THR A 25 6.61 5.40 -11.18
N GLY A 26 7.44 4.36 -11.15
CA GLY A 26 7.49 3.38 -10.07
C GLY A 26 7.88 4.03 -8.74
N LYS A 27 8.93 4.86 -8.73
CA LYS A 27 9.36 5.61 -7.56
C LYS A 27 8.26 6.50 -7.02
N ARG A 28 7.62 7.31 -7.90
CA ARG A 28 6.55 8.21 -7.48
C ARG A 28 5.32 7.46 -6.97
N THR A 29 4.98 6.33 -7.59
CA THR A 29 3.90 5.45 -7.11
C THR A 29 4.21 4.95 -5.70
N ALA A 30 5.44 4.48 -5.45
CA ALA A 30 5.84 4.01 -4.13
C ALA A 30 5.81 5.13 -3.07
N GLU A 31 6.22 6.34 -3.41
CA GLU A 31 6.12 7.51 -2.51
C GLU A 31 4.68 7.83 -2.14
N VAL A 32 3.76 7.83 -3.10
CA VAL A 32 2.33 8.07 -2.87
C VAL A 32 1.73 6.99 -1.96
N LEU A 33 2.03 5.71 -2.22
CA LEU A 33 1.56 4.60 -1.40
C LEU A 33 2.13 4.66 0.02
N ARG A 34 3.41 4.99 0.17
CA ARG A 34 4.02 5.18 1.49
C ARG A 34 3.28 6.26 2.28
N ILE A 35 3.05 7.42 1.68
CA ILE A 35 2.34 8.54 2.34
C ILE A 35 0.93 8.10 2.74
N LEU A 36 0.19 7.43 1.85
CA LEU A 36 -1.13 6.89 2.15
C LEU A 36 -1.11 6.00 3.41
N ILE A 37 -0.18 5.03 3.46
CA ILE A 37 -0.06 4.08 4.57
C ILE A 37 0.32 4.78 5.88
N THR A 38 1.21 5.79 5.83
CA THR A 38 1.71 6.46 7.05
C THR A 38 0.81 7.58 7.56
N SER A 39 0.01 8.19 6.70
CA SER A 39 -0.76 9.40 7.03
C SER A 39 -2.21 9.10 7.42
N GLN A 40 -2.75 7.93 7.08
CA GLN A 40 -4.10 7.52 7.45
C GLN A 40 -4.09 6.46 8.53
N ARG A 41 -5.05 6.55 9.46
CA ARG A 41 -5.35 5.42 10.35
C ARG A 41 -6.25 4.45 9.60
N HIS A 42 -5.82 3.21 9.50
CA HIS A 42 -6.62 2.11 8.99
C HIS A 42 -7.16 1.31 10.17
N ALA A 43 -8.43 0.91 10.10
CA ALA A 43 -9.07 0.20 11.21
C ALA A 43 -8.55 -1.24 11.34
N ASP A 44 -8.22 -1.86 10.21
CA ASP A 44 -7.76 -3.23 10.08
C ASP A 44 -6.90 -3.39 8.82
N ALA A 45 -6.36 -4.60 8.61
CA ALA A 45 -5.57 -4.89 7.42
C ALA A 45 -6.39 -4.85 6.13
N GLN A 46 -7.68 -5.19 6.19
CA GLN A 46 -8.54 -5.25 5.02
C GLN A 46 -8.84 -3.84 4.47
N SER A 47 -9.18 -2.89 5.34
CA SER A 47 -9.36 -1.48 4.99
C SER A 47 -8.09 -0.87 4.40
N LEU A 48 -6.91 -1.21 4.94
CA LEU A 48 -5.63 -0.82 4.33
C LEU A 48 -5.45 -1.37 2.92
N LEU A 49 -5.72 -2.67 2.71
CA LEU A 49 -5.62 -3.31 1.38
C LEU A 49 -6.57 -2.65 0.37
N ASP A 50 -7.79 -2.33 0.78
CA ASP A 50 -8.79 -1.72 -0.07
C ASP A 50 -8.45 -0.26 -0.39
N ASP A 51 -7.88 0.49 0.55
CA ASP A 51 -7.38 1.85 0.32
C ASP A 51 -6.23 1.87 -0.70
N VAL A 52 -5.23 0.99 -0.53
CA VAL A 52 -4.10 0.84 -1.46
C VAL A 52 -4.60 0.42 -2.84
N ARG A 53 -5.54 -0.53 -2.92
CA ARG A 53 -6.13 -0.97 -4.19
C ARG A 53 -6.88 0.18 -4.87
N ARG A 54 -7.72 0.92 -4.14
CA ARG A 54 -8.52 2.04 -4.67
C ARG A 54 -7.61 3.12 -5.27
N VAL A 55 -6.58 3.53 -4.53
CA VAL A 55 -5.62 4.52 -5.03
C VAL A 55 -4.80 3.98 -6.20
N GLY A 56 -4.35 2.73 -6.13
CA GLY A 56 -3.61 2.09 -7.21
C GLY A 56 -4.39 2.04 -8.53
N VAL A 57 -5.66 1.62 -8.49
CA VAL A 57 -6.56 1.60 -9.67
C VAL A 57 -6.73 3.00 -10.25
N LYS A 58 -6.91 4.01 -9.39
CA LYS A 58 -7.06 5.41 -9.82
C LYS A 58 -5.82 5.92 -10.56
N ILE A 59 -4.63 5.70 -10.00
CA ILE A 59 -3.36 6.10 -10.63
C ILE A 59 -3.13 5.34 -11.93
N GLN A 60 -3.37 4.03 -11.94
CA GLN A 60 -3.20 3.20 -13.14
C GLN A 60 -4.13 3.65 -14.27
N SER A 61 -5.36 4.06 -13.95
CA SER A 61 -6.34 4.56 -14.92
C SER A 61 -5.89 5.87 -15.58
N ALA A 62 -5.01 6.65 -14.94
CA ALA A 62 -4.47 7.88 -15.53
C ALA A 62 -3.44 7.62 -16.65
N LYS A 63 -2.72 6.49 -16.63
CA LYS A 63 -1.81 6.07 -17.72
C LYS A 63 -1.76 4.53 -17.79
N PRO A 64 -2.77 3.87 -18.41
CA PRO A 64 -2.91 2.41 -18.36
C PRO A 64 -1.73 1.63 -18.93
N LEU A 65 -1.01 2.20 -19.90
CA LEU A 65 0.14 1.58 -20.55
C LEU A 65 1.42 1.58 -19.69
N GLU A 66 1.45 2.36 -18.61
CA GLU A 66 2.61 2.42 -17.71
C GLU A 66 2.50 1.33 -16.62
N LEU A 67 2.93 0.12 -16.98
CA LEU A 67 2.77 -1.09 -16.18
C LEU A 67 3.55 -1.05 -14.85
N ALA A 68 4.56 -0.18 -14.73
CA ALA A 68 5.31 0.01 -13.50
C ALA A 68 4.41 0.41 -12.32
N ILE A 69 3.34 1.19 -12.57
CA ILE A 69 2.35 1.58 -11.56
C ILE A 69 1.70 0.33 -10.97
N GLY A 70 1.12 -0.51 -11.84
CA GLY A 70 0.44 -1.72 -11.43
C GLY A 70 1.37 -2.72 -10.74
N ASN A 71 2.61 -2.84 -11.22
CA ASN A 71 3.63 -3.70 -10.60
C ASN A 71 3.94 -3.25 -9.18
N MET A 72 4.12 -1.95 -8.95
CA MET A 72 4.38 -1.43 -7.62
C MET A 72 3.19 -1.62 -6.68
N VAL A 73 1.97 -1.33 -7.13
CA VAL A 73 0.76 -1.54 -6.34
C VAL A 73 0.60 -3.01 -5.94
N ARG A 74 0.76 -3.95 -6.89
CA ARG A 74 0.69 -5.39 -6.60
C ARG A 74 1.74 -5.84 -5.59
N ARG A 75 2.97 -5.33 -5.71
CA ARG A 75 4.06 -5.64 -4.77
C ARG A 75 3.73 -5.15 -3.35
N VAL A 76 3.21 -3.93 -3.21
CA VAL A 76 2.79 -3.40 -1.90
C VAL A 76 1.64 -4.20 -1.31
N LEU A 77 0.62 -4.54 -2.11
CA LEU A 77 -0.48 -5.39 -1.66
C LEU A 77 0.00 -6.77 -1.21
N HIS A 78 1.00 -7.35 -1.88
CA HIS A 78 1.60 -8.61 -1.48
C HIS A 78 2.35 -8.49 -0.16
N MET A 79 3.23 -7.48 -0.01
CA MET A 79 3.96 -7.24 1.24
C MET A 79 3.03 -7.05 2.44
N ILE A 80 1.91 -6.32 2.27
CA ILE A 80 0.91 -6.16 3.34
C ILE A 80 0.32 -7.52 3.74
N ARG A 81 -0.04 -8.36 2.76
CA ARG A 81 -0.58 -9.70 3.04
C ARG A 81 0.44 -10.59 3.74
N GLU A 82 1.70 -10.56 3.32
CA GLU A 82 2.78 -11.33 3.96
C GLU A 82 2.92 -10.95 5.43
N VAL A 83 2.95 -9.65 5.74
CA VAL A 83 3.05 -9.17 7.14
C VAL A 83 1.84 -9.62 7.96
N VAL A 84 0.63 -9.55 7.41
CA VAL A 84 -0.58 -10.01 8.12
C VAL A 84 -0.49 -11.50 8.43
N GLN A 85 -0.04 -12.32 7.48
CA GLN A 85 0.15 -13.76 7.71
C GLN A 85 1.23 -14.03 8.77
N GLN A 86 2.35 -13.30 8.74
CA GLN A 86 3.40 -13.41 9.75
C GLN A 86 2.88 -13.07 11.16
N VAL A 87 2.10 -12.00 11.31
CA VAL A 87 1.52 -11.62 12.61
C VAL A 87 0.55 -12.70 13.13
N VAL A 88 -0.26 -13.29 12.25
CA VAL A 88 -1.16 -14.39 12.62
C VAL A 88 -0.36 -15.63 13.06
N GLN A 89 0.67 -16.01 12.29
CA GLN A 89 1.55 -17.13 12.63
C GLN A 89 2.28 -16.92 13.95
N GLU A 90 2.79 -15.71 14.20
CA GLU A 90 3.44 -15.36 15.47
C GLU A 90 2.47 -15.44 16.66
N ALA A 91 1.21 -15.03 16.47
CA ALA A 91 0.18 -15.14 17.50
C ALA A 91 -0.15 -16.61 17.84
N GLU A 92 -0.21 -17.48 16.83
CA GLU A 92 -0.44 -18.92 17.00
C GLU A 92 0.77 -19.63 17.62
N SER A 93 1.98 -19.15 17.35
CA SER A 93 3.25 -19.74 17.82
C SER A 93 3.57 -19.43 19.29
N ARG A 94 2.92 -18.43 19.91
CA ARG A 94 3.16 -18.07 21.32
C ARG A 94 2.48 -19.11 22.23
N PRO A 95 3.23 -19.97 22.94
CA PRO A 95 2.62 -20.94 23.84
C PRO A 95 1.93 -20.22 25.00
N VAL A 96 0.74 -20.71 25.37
CA VAL A 96 0.05 -20.32 26.61
C VAL A 96 0.80 -20.92 27.81
N SER A 97 1.87 -20.26 28.25
CA SER A 97 2.43 -20.43 29.59
C SER A 97 2.88 -19.03 30.05
N GLU A 98 2.40 -18.44 31.13
CA GLU A 98 2.24 -19.02 32.46
C GLU A 98 0.98 -18.47 33.15
N GLY A 99 -0.05 -19.30 33.26
CA GLY A 99 -1.24 -19.06 34.08
C GLY A 99 -1.48 -20.17 35.10
N GLN A 100 -0.44 -20.94 35.45
CA GLN A 100 -0.53 -22.01 36.43
C GLN A 100 0.73 -22.04 37.29
N LYS A 101 0.69 -21.33 38.41
CA LYS A 101 1.24 -21.72 39.72
C LYS A 101 0.71 -20.73 40.77
N GLU A 102 -0.58 -20.85 41.07
CA GLU A 102 -1.04 -20.66 42.44
C GLU A 102 -0.66 -21.91 43.23
N GLN A 103 0.25 -21.75 44.18
CA GLN A 103 0.27 -22.39 45.51
C GLN A 103 1.38 -21.75 46.34
#